data_AF-A0A9E3NE57-F1
#
_entry.id   AF-A0A9E3NE57-F1
#
_cell.length_a   1.000
_cell.length_b   1.000
_cell.length_c   1.000
_cell.angle_alpha   90.00
_cell.angle_beta   90.00
_cell.angle_gamma   90.00
#
_symmetry.space_group_name_H-M   'P 1'
#
loop_
_entity.id
_entity.type
_entity.pdbx_description
1 polymer ?
#
loop_
_entity_poly.entity_id
_entity_poly.type
_entity_poly.pdbx_seq_one_letter_code
_entity_poly.pdbx_strand_id
1 'polypeptide(L)'
;EEKETELLAKKTIEHGMQGKVTAVHSISVAAHPKKYRQELYDLMKKADLHVISCPTAWIDHNRTEKLAVSHNSVTPVDEMVPAGLCVAFGTDNINDIYKPFSDGDLWTELRVMLEACHYYDVEELAKIASVNGLKVLGIEK
;
A
#
# COMPACT_ATOMS: atom_id res chain seq x y z
N GLU A 1 -17.19 0.27 -1.00
CA GLU A 1 -18.05 -0.93 -0.86
C GLU A 1 -17.19 -2.17 -0.80
N GLU A 2 -16.14 -2.22 -1.63
CA GLU A 2 -14.98 -3.11 -1.51
C GLU A 2 -14.52 -3.30 -0.06
N LYS A 3 -14.32 -4.54 0.38
CA LYS A 3 -13.82 -4.92 1.73
C LYS A 3 -12.86 -6.10 1.66
N GLU A 4 -12.23 -6.30 0.52
CA GLU A 4 -11.40 -7.46 0.20
C GLU A 4 -10.16 -7.52 1.08
N THR A 5 -9.60 -6.36 1.48
CA THR A 5 -8.48 -6.32 2.43
C THR A 5 -8.88 -6.85 3.82
N GLU A 6 -10.11 -6.59 4.27
CA GLU A 6 -10.65 -7.16 5.52
C GLU A 6 -10.83 -8.68 5.40
N LEU A 7 -11.37 -9.14 4.26
CA LEU A 7 -11.53 -10.56 3.99
C LEU A 7 -10.17 -11.27 3.95
N LEU A 8 -9.17 -10.67 3.28
CA LEU A 8 -7.81 -11.17 3.21
C LEU A 8 -7.22 -11.33 4.61
N ALA A 9 -7.28 -10.28 5.44
CA ALA A 9 -6.75 -10.34 6.80
C ALA A 9 -7.44 -11.42 7.66
N LYS A 10 -8.78 -11.57 7.54
CA LYS A 10 -9.52 -12.65 8.22
C LYS A 10 -9.06 -14.03 7.75
N LYS A 11 -8.89 -14.23 6.44
CA LYS A 11 -8.44 -15.50 5.88
C LYS A 11 -6.98 -15.83 6.23
N THR A 12 -6.11 -14.83 6.29
CA THR A 12 -4.75 -14.99 6.80
C THR A 12 -4.76 -15.57 8.22
N ILE A 13 -5.60 -15.04 9.10
CA ILE A 13 -5.73 -15.55 10.48
C ILE A 13 -6.35 -16.95 10.50
N GLU A 14 -7.45 -17.16 9.77
CA GLU A 14 -8.17 -18.43 9.68
C GLU A 14 -7.27 -19.59 9.24
N HIS A 15 -6.35 -19.33 8.30
CA HIS A 15 -5.45 -20.33 7.75
C HIS A 15 -4.08 -20.40 8.45
N GLY A 16 -3.84 -19.63 9.51
CA GLY A 16 -2.56 -19.63 10.23
C GLY A 16 -1.39 -19.10 9.40
N MET A 17 -1.66 -18.17 8.49
CA MET A 17 -0.69 -17.63 7.52
C MET A 17 -0.13 -16.25 7.93
N GLN A 18 -0.22 -15.89 9.21
CA GLN A 18 0.33 -14.64 9.73
C GLN A 18 1.81 -14.49 9.36
N GLY A 19 2.20 -13.30 8.90
CA GLY A 19 3.58 -12.96 8.48
C GLY A 19 3.96 -13.49 7.10
N LYS A 20 3.03 -14.16 6.40
CA LYS A 20 3.28 -14.83 5.11
C LYS A 20 2.40 -14.31 3.97
N VAL A 21 1.56 -13.31 4.24
CA VAL A 21 0.60 -12.78 3.27
C VAL A 21 0.87 -11.30 3.05
N THR A 22 0.89 -10.91 1.78
CA THR A 22 1.11 -9.53 1.33
C THR A 22 -0.06 -9.08 0.49
N ALA A 23 -0.66 -7.94 0.84
CA ALA A 23 -1.64 -7.23 0.03
C ALA A 23 -0.92 -6.25 -0.90
N VAL A 24 -1.21 -6.30 -2.21
CA VAL A 24 -0.63 -5.36 -3.18
C VAL A 24 -1.64 -4.24 -3.47
N HIS A 25 -1.14 -3.02 -3.64
CA HIS A 25 -1.86 -1.76 -3.81
C HIS A 25 -2.62 -1.29 -2.58
N SER A 26 -3.62 -2.02 -2.08
CA SER A 26 -4.47 -1.60 -0.96
C SER A 26 -5.03 -0.15 -1.08
N ILE A 27 -5.25 0.33 -2.30
CA ILE A 27 -5.67 1.72 -2.58
C ILE A 27 -7.08 1.99 -2.06
N SER A 28 -7.99 1.01 -2.22
CA SER A 28 -9.38 1.13 -1.79
C SER A 28 -9.52 1.41 -0.29
N VAL A 29 -8.53 1.03 0.52
CA VAL A 29 -8.48 1.36 1.96
C VAL A 29 -8.59 2.86 2.20
N ALA A 30 -7.93 3.71 1.39
CA ALA A 30 -7.99 5.16 1.52
C ALA A 30 -9.41 5.73 1.32
N ALA A 31 -10.26 5.05 0.54
CA ALA A 31 -11.62 5.49 0.22
C ALA A 31 -12.66 5.15 1.31
N HIS A 32 -12.29 4.38 2.33
CA HIS A 32 -13.20 4.05 3.43
C HIS A 32 -13.32 5.14 4.49
N PRO A 33 -14.40 5.19 5.29
CA PRO A 33 -14.47 6.07 6.46
C PRO A 33 -13.33 5.80 7.44
N LYS A 34 -12.78 6.87 8.06
CA LYS A 34 -11.65 6.78 8.99
C LYS A 34 -11.84 5.73 10.09
N LYS A 35 -13.04 5.65 10.69
CA LYS A 35 -13.35 4.64 11.72
C LYS A 35 -13.10 3.22 11.22
N TYR A 36 -13.58 2.91 10.02
CA TYR A 36 -13.39 1.60 9.41
C TYR A 36 -11.92 1.31 9.10
N ARG A 37 -11.17 2.30 8.59
CA ARG A 37 -9.73 2.14 8.33
C ARG A 37 -8.96 1.76 9.60
N GLN A 38 -9.25 2.41 10.72
CA GLN A 38 -8.60 2.10 12.00
C GLN A 38 -8.93 0.67 12.49
N GLU A 39 -10.19 0.25 12.41
CA GLU A 39 -10.60 -1.12 12.71
C GLU A 39 -9.89 -2.14 11.79
N LEU A 40 -9.75 -1.80 10.50
CA LEU A 40 -9.05 -2.61 9.52
C LEU A 40 -7.54 -2.69 9.83
N TYR A 41 -6.88 -1.60 10.18
CA TYR A 41 -5.45 -1.61 10.54
C TYR A 41 -5.17 -2.49 11.77
N ASP A 42 -6.05 -2.47 12.76
CA ASP A 42 -5.94 -3.36 13.92
C ASP A 42 -6.11 -4.83 13.54
N LEU A 43 -7.01 -5.14 12.60
CA LEU A 43 -7.16 -6.48 12.06
C LEU A 43 -5.94 -6.91 11.24
N MET A 44 -5.42 -6.03 10.38
CA MET A 44 -4.22 -6.29 9.57
C MET A 44 -3.00 -6.57 10.44
N LYS A 45 -2.82 -5.83 11.54
CA LYS A 45 -1.78 -6.12 12.54
C LYS A 45 -1.93 -7.50 13.18
N LYS A 46 -3.15 -7.88 13.58
CA LYS A 46 -3.42 -9.22 14.14
C LYS A 46 -3.14 -10.33 13.12
N ALA A 47 -3.34 -10.04 11.85
CA ALA A 47 -3.04 -10.94 10.75
C ALA A 47 -1.56 -10.95 10.37
N ASP A 48 -0.73 -10.07 10.95
CA ASP A 48 0.66 -9.82 10.51
C ASP A 48 0.74 -9.71 8.98
N LEU A 49 -0.15 -8.87 8.43
CA LEU A 49 -0.32 -8.69 7.00
C LEU A 49 0.66 -7.61 6.51
N HIS A 50 1.40 -7.94 5.46
CA HIS A 50 2.27 -6.99 4.77
C HIS A 50 1.50 -6.24 3.67
N VAL A 51 1.98 -5.05 3.30
CA VAL A 51 1.43 -4.25 2.19
C VAL A 51 2.54 -3.85 1.22
N ILE A 52 2.29 -3.98 -0.09
CA ILE A 52 3.10 -3.35 -1.14
C ILE A 52 2.30 -2.20 -1.72
N SER A 53 2.82 -0.99 -1.63
CA SER A 53 2.30 0.18 -2.31
C SER A 53 3.03 0.39 -3.63
N CYS A 54 2.28 0.62 -4.70
CA CYS A 54 2.81 1.01 -6.01
C CYS A 54 2.23 2.39 -6.40
N PRO A 55 2.79 3.49 -5.86
CA PRO A 55 2.25 4.84 -5.99
C PRO A 55 1.96 5.29 -7.43
N THR A 56 2.87 5.02 -8.37
CA THR A 56 2.67 5.40 -9.78
C THR A 56 1.72 4.46 -10.52
N ALA A 57 1.52 3.23 -10.04
CA ALA A 57 0.86 2.17 -10.79
C ALA A 57 -0.62 2.43 -11.08
N TRP A 58 -1.32 3.16 -10.21
CA TRP A 58 -2.76 3.39 -10.35
C TRP A 58 -3.17 4.85 -10.56
N ILE A 59 -2.22 5.79 -10.46
CA ILE A 59 -2.53 7.22 -10.50
C ILE A 59 -3.04 7.69 -11.86
N ASP A 60 -2.78 6.95 -12.94
CA ASP A 60 -3.20 7.23 -14.31
C ASP A 60 -4.49 6.49 -14.72
N HIS A 61 -5.22 5.91 -13.76
CA HIS A 61 -6.49 5.26 -14.05
C HIS A 61 -7.44 6.22 -14.76
N ASN A 62 -8.25 5.69 -15.68
CA ASN A 62 -9.21 6.49 -16.43
C ASN A 62 -10.12 7.29 -15.49
N ARG A 63 -10.36 8.54 -15.88
CA ARG A 63 -11.31 9.39 -15.16
C ARG A 63 -12.68 8.72 -15.11
N THR A 64 -13.28 8.73 -13.92
CA THR A 64 -14.68 8.34 -13.71
C THR A 64 -15.59 9.56 -13.77
N GLU A 65 -16.82 9.38 -14.28
CA GLU A 65 -17.88 10.40 -14.25
C GLU A 65 -18.54 10.53 -12.86
N LYS A 66 -18.14 9.69 -11.89
CA LYS A 66 -18.57 9.80 -10.50
C LYS A 66 -17.97 11.07 -9.88
N LEU A 67 -18.83 12.02 -9.53
CA LEU A 67 -18.42 13.24 -8.83
C LEU A 67 -17.96 12.92 -7.40
N ALA A 68 -16.79 13.42 -7.03
CA ALA A 68 -16.22 13.35 -5.69
C ALA A 68 -15.40 14.60 -5.40
N VAL A 69 -15.35 15.04 -4.15
CA VAL A 69 -14.58 16.23 -3.69
C VAL A 69 -13.07 15.97 -3.59
N SER A 70 -12.55 14.98 -4.31
CA SER A 70 -11.25 14.30 -4.19
C SER A 70 -11.18 13.20 -3.11
N HIS A 71 -10.51 12.11 -3.48
CA HIS A 71 -9.95 11.10 -2.59
C HIS A 71 -8.63 10.66 -3.22
N ASN A 72 -7.58 10.48 -2.41
CA ASN A 72 -6.28 10.07 -2.94
C ASN A 72 -6.37 8.70 -3.62
N SER A 73 -5.64 8.54 -4.72
CA SER A 73 -5.58 7.31 -5.53
C SER A 73 -4.42 6.38 -5.13
N VAL A 74 -3.85 6.59 -3.94
CA VAL A 74 -2.71 5.84 -3.41
C VAL A 74 -3.06 5.12 -2.12
N THR A 75 -2.27 4.11 -1.77
CA THR A 75 -2.30 3.46 -0.46
C THR A 75 -2.14 4.49 0.66
N PRO A 76 -2.93 4.48 1.74
CA PRO A 76 -2.84 5.46 2.83
C PRO A 76 -1.65 5.14 3.76
N VAL A 77 -0.42 5.30 3.25
CA VAL A 77 0.84 4.98 3.95
C VAL A 77 1.02 5.86 5.19
N ASP A 78 0.57 7.11 5.11
CA ASP A 78 0.56 8.08 6.21
C ASP A 78 -0.27 7.61 7.42
N GLU A 79 -1.24 6.73 7.23
CA GLU A 79 -1.97 6.09 8.33
C GLU A 79 -1.41 4.70 8.66
N MET A 80 -1.08 3.88 7.65
CA MET A 80 -0.67 2.48 7.84
C MET A 80 0.65 2.34 8.60
N VAL A 81 1.64 3.15 8.24
CA VAL A 81 2.99 3.07 8.85
C VAL A 81 2.95 3.49 10.31
N PRO A 82 2.36 4.65 10.70
CA PRO A 82 2.17 4.98 12.11
C PRO A 82 1.28 3.98 12.88
N ALA A 83 0.36 3.29 12.19
CA ALA A 83 -0.44 2.24 12.80
C ALA A 83 0.35 0.96 13.11
N GLY A 84 1.60 0.84 12.65
CA GLY A 84 2.50 -0.29 12.89
C GLY A 84 2.45 -1.38 11.82
N LEU A 85 1.92 -1.09 10.63
CA LEU A 85 1.89 -2.03 9.52
C LEU A 85 3.18 -1.97 8.70
N CYS A 86 3.64 -3.14 8.24
CA CYS A 86 4.77 -3.23 7.33
C CYS A 86 4.33 -2.87 5.90
N VAL A 87 4.79 -1.73 5.41
CA VAL A 87 4.57 -1.28 4.03
C VAL A 87 5.90 -1.28 3.27
N ALA A 88 5.92 -1.81 2.05
CA ALA A 88 7.04 -1.74 1.12
C ALA A 88 6.61 -1.07 -0.19
N PHE A 89 7.58 -0.58 -0.99
CA PHE A 89 7.31 -0.10 -2.34
C PHE A 89 7.46 -1.19 -3.40
N GLY A 90 6.70 -1.05 -4.47
CA GLY A 90 6.89 -1.72 -5.75
C GLY A 90 6.61 -0.76 -6.89
N THR A 91 7.24 -0.97 -8.05
CA THR A 91 6.98 -0.18 -9.26
C THR A 91 5.83 -0.73 -10.09
N ASP A 92 5.39 -1.95 -9.75
CA ASP A 92 4.42 -2.74 -10.51
C ASP A 92 4.93 -3.03 -11.93
N ASN A 93 4.48 -2.27 -12.92
CA ASN A 93 4.81 -2.44 -14.33
C ASN A 93 6.08 -1.66 -14.73
N ILE A 94 6.79 -2.15 -15.76
CA ILE A 94 7.96 -1.48 -16.36
C ILE A 94 7.85 -1.59 -17.87
N ASN A 95 7.76 -0.45 -18.55
CA ASN A 95 7.71 -0.33 -20.01
C ASN A 95 6.78 -1.36 -20.69
N ASP A 96 5.53 -1.44 -20.22
CA ASP A 96 4.52 -2.35 -20.76
C ASP A 96 3.22 -1.61 -21.17
N ILE A 97 2.20 -2.38 -21.55
CA ILE A 97 0.91 -1.84 -22.01
C ILE A 97 0.16 -1.05 -20.93
N TYR A 98 0.44 -1.30 -19.65
CA TYR A 98 -0.18 -0.61 -18.52
C TYR A 98 0.66 0.60 -18.10
N LYS A 99 2.00 0.51 -18.15
CA LYS A 99 2.95 1.59 -17.84
C LYS A 99 4.07 1.70 -18.86
N PRO A 100 3.84 2.36 -20.00
CA PRO A 100 4.86 2.46 -21.06
C PRO A 100 6.07 3.33 -20.68
N PHE A 101 5.96 4.16 -19.64
CA PHE A 101 7.02 5.09 -19.22
C PHE A 101 7.59 4.79 -17.83
N SER A 102 7.18 3.71 -17.18
CA SER A 102 7.80 3.28 -15.92
C SER A 102 9.17 2.66 -16.22
N ASP A 103 10.19 3.08 -15.47
CA ASP A 103 11.61 2.70 -15.64
C ASP A 103 12.16 1.85 -14.50
N GLY A 104 11.33 1.53 -13.49
CA GLY A 104 11.73 0.71 -12.35
C GLY A 104 12.44 1.47 -11.22
N ASP A 105 12.46 2.81 -11.24
CA ASP A 105 13.12 3.60 -10.19
C ASP A 105 12.25 3.76 -8.93
N LEU A 106 12.66 3.12 -7.83
CA LEU A 106 12.00 3.26 -6.52
C LEU A 106 12.08 4.67 -5.93
N TRP A 107 13.03 5.51 -6.38
CA TRP A 107 13.05 6.92 -5.97
C TRP A 107 11.84 7.68 -6.50
N THR A 108 11.38 7.34 -7.71
CA THR A 108 10.15 7.87 -8.30
C THR A 108 8.94 7.49 -7.45
N GLU A 109 8.82 6.20 -7.06
CA GLU A 109 7.73 5.75 -6.18
C GLU A 109 7.73 6.46 -4.83
N LEU A 110 8.91 6.57 -4.21
CA LEU A 110 9.06 7.26 -2.93
C LEU A 110 8.60 8.71 -3.01
N ARG A 111 9.06 9.45 -4.03
CA ARG A 111 8.70 10.86 -4.21
C ARG A 111 7.21 11.03 -4.48
N VAL A 112 6.61 10.17 -5.30
CA VAL A 112 5.16 10.23 -5.57
C VAL A 112 4.36 9.93 -4.29
N MET A 113 4.77 8.93 -3.51
CA MET A 113 4.12 8.63 -2.22
C MET A 113 4.22 9.80 -1.24
N LEU A 114 5.40 10.39 -1.09
CA LEU A 114 5.64 11.54 -0.20
C LEU A 114 4.69 12.69 -0.52
N GLU A 115 4.56 13.05 -1.80
CA GLU A 115 3.70 14.15 -2.25
C GLU A 115 2.21 13.79 -2.16
N ALA A 116 1.85 12.55 -2.54
CA ALA A 116 0.44 12.12 -2.54
C ALA A 116 -0.15 12.03 -1.13
N CYS A 117 0.63 11.56 -0.16
CA CYS A 117 0.17 11.37 1.23
C CYS A 117 0.56 12.51 2.17
N HIS A 118 1.26 13.55 1.70
CA HIS A 118 1.87 14.59 2.54
C HIS A 118 2.73 13.98 3.67
N TYR A 119 3.44 12.90 3.36
CA TYR A 119 4.20 12.11 4.33
C TYR A 119 5.69 12.37 4.15
N TYR A 120 6.25 13.25 4.97
CA TYR A 120 7.62 13.79 4.83
C TYR A 120 8.65 13.16 5.78
N ASP A 121 8.33 12.00 6.38
CA ASP A 121 9.31 11.22 7.16
C ASP A 121 10.22 10.43 6.21
N VAL A 122 11.33 11.07 5.81
CA VAL A 122 12.25 10.52 4.81
C VAL A 122 12.96 9.25 5.32
N GLU A 123 13.22 9.14 6.62
CA GLU A 123 13.86 7.94 7.19
C GLU A 123 12.92 6.74 7.09
N GLU A 124 11.65 6.93 7.39
CA GLU A 124 10.66 5.87 7.29
C GLU A 124 10.37 5.50 5.83
N LEU A 125 10.24 6.49 4.93
CA LEU A 125 10.15 6.26 3.49
C LEU A 125 11.35 5.46 2.94
N ALA A 126 12.56 5.74 3.42
CA ALA A 126 13.75 4.98 3.04
C ALA A 126 13.66 3.52 3.51
N LYS A 127 13.09 3.24 4.70
CA LYS A 127 12.84 1.85 5.16
C LYS A 127 11.79 1.15 4.29
N ILE A 128 10.72 1.84 3.89
CA ILE A 128 9.69 1.32 2.97
C ILE A 128 10.33 0.91 1.62
N ALA A 129 11.25 1.73 1.11
CA ALA A 129 12.00 1.48 -0.12
C ALA A 129 13.12 0.43 0.00
N SER A 130 13.41 -0.07 1.21
CA SER A 130 14.58 -0.95 1.43
C SER A 130 14.28 -2.11 2.39
N VAL A 131 14.46 -1.90 3.69
CA VAL A 131 14.37 -2.92 4.75
C VAL A 131 13.01 -3.62 4.74
N ASN A 132 11.92 -2.89 4.50
CA ASN A 132 10.59 -3.48 4.48
C ASN A 132 10.41 -4.38 3.26
N GLY A 133 11.01 -4.06 2.11
CA GLY A 133 10.97 -4.93 0.92
C GLY A 133 11.53 -6.33 1.20
N LEU A 134 12.61 -6.43 1.99
CA LEU A 134 13.18 -7.72 2.41
C LEU A 134 12.20 -8.51 3.28
N LYS A 135 11.57 -7.85 4.27
CA LYS A 135 10.56 -8.46 5.14
C LYS A 135 9.37 -8.99 4.34
N VAL A 136 8.86 -8.19 3.41
CA VAL A 136 7.73 -8.56 2.54
C VAL A 136 8.07 -9.77 1.66
N LEU A 137 9.33 -9.90 1.24
CA LEU A 137 9.84 -11.04 0.48
C LEU A 137 10.20 -12.26 1.35
N GLY A 138 10.11 -12.16 2.68
CA GLY A 138 10.51 -13.23 3.60
C GLY A 138 12.02 -13.47 3.62
N ILE A 139 12.82 -12.45 3.32
CA ILE A 139 14.29 -12.52 3.30
C ILE A 139 14.85 -11.93 4.59
N GLU A 140 15.57 -12.75 5.36
CA GLU A 140 16.37 -12.31 6.50
C GLU A 140 17.76 -11.83 6.03
N LYS A 141 18.29 -10.78 6.67
CA LYS A 141 19.62 -10.23 6.41
C LYS A 141 20.55 -10.47 7.58
#